data_AF-A0A672M9C1-F1
#
_entry.id   AF-A0A672M9C1-F1
#
_cell.length_a   1.000
_cell.length_b   1.000
_cell.length_c   1.000
_cell.angle_alpha   90.00
_cell.angle_beta   90.00
_cell.angle_gamma   90.00
#
_symmetry.space_group_name_H-M   'P 1'
#
loop_
_entity.id
_entity.type
_entity.pdbx_description
1 polymer ?
#
loop_
_entity_poly.entity_id
_entity_poly.type
_entity_poly.pdbx_seq_one_letter_code
_entity_poly.pdbx_strand_id
1 'polypeptide(L)'
;MAAERGGGDDNINDEMGNQLQLQPENEEEEEDDMETEDRDGEDAEKPSIINFDTSLPTSHAYLGSDMEEFHGRTLHDEDSVQNLPVLPHIALILIPGQTLPLQLFRPQEVSMFRNLISQDRTFAVLAHSSDASGAEIKAEFGTTAEIYAFREEQEYGIETVKIKAIGRQRFRVHEIRTQADGIRQAKVQILPERILPDPLCALQFLPRLHIHTPQTKQSQTPPPQDRCSQIYRQKKIHCASMTTWPPWVYALYDSKTLMSRVKKQLHEWDENLKDESLPTNPTGTQWVQAHRCF
;
A
#
# COMPACT_ATOMS: atom_id res chain seq x y z
N MET A 1 22.55 17.36 73.66
CA MET A 1 23.76 18.20 73.87
C MET A 1 24.64 18.00 72.65
N ALA A 2 24.60 18.95 71.71
CA ALA A 2 25.72 19.86 71.35
C ALA A 2 26.78 19.13 70.48
N ALA A 3 26.83 19.40 69.16
CA ALA A 3 27.66 20.43 68.50
C ALA A 3 29.12 19.94 68.36
N GLU A 4 29.92 20.17 67.32
CA GLU A 4 29.87 20.79 65.99
C GLU A 4 31.24 20.42 65.32
N ARG A 5 31.38 20.61 63.99
CA ARG A 5 32.61 20.98 63.25
C ARG A 5 33.84 20.04 63.18
N GLY A 6 34.25 19.75 61.92
CA GLY A 6 35.23 20.60 61.23
C GLY A 6 36.53 19.96 60.71
N GLY A 7 36.91 20.35 59.48
CA GLY A 7 38.27 20.33 58.89
C GLY A 7 38.67 19.00 58.24
N GLY A 8 38.93 18.89 56.94
CA GLY A 8 40.03 19.53 56.17
C GLY A 8 41.22 18.55 56.19
N ASP A 9 41.99 18.25 55.15
CA ASP A 9 42.22 18.73 53.78
C ASP A 9 43.21 17.69 53.19
N ASP A 10 43.28 17.44 51.88
CA ASP A 10 44.51 16.97 51.24
C ASP A 10 44.41 17.11 49.70
N ASN A 11 45.08 18.16 49.22
CA ASN A 11 45.43 18.46 47.84
C ASN A 11 46.27 17.34 47.19
N ILE A 12 46.13 17.17 45.86
CA ILE A 12 47.24 17.12 44.88
C ILE A 12 46.64 17.49 43.50
N ASN A 13 46.79 18.76 43.16
CA ASN A 13 47.46 19.35 41.99
C ASN A 13 47.52 18.65 40.61
N ASP A 14 47.50 19.55 39.62
CA ASP A 14 48.05 19.53 38.25
C ASP A 14 47.06 19.15 37.12
N GLU A 15 46.42 20.09 36.41
CA GLU A 15 46.91 21.19 35.55
C GLU A 15 46.97 20.78 34.05
N MET A 16 46.44 21.70 33.21
CA MET A 16 46.42 21.76 31.73
C MET A 16 45.25 21.06 31.00
N GLY A 17 44.40 21.74 30.21
CA GLY A 17 44.37 23.14 29.80
C GLY A 17 43.24 23.47 28.80
N ASN A 18 42.80 24.74 28.89
CA ASN A 18 42.14 25.65 27.92
C ASN A 18 40.80 25.27 27.27
N GLN A 19 39.68 25.93 27.62
CA GLN A 19 39.25 27.34 27.46
C GLN A 19 38.51 27.60 26.13
N LEU A 20 37.18 27.72 26.23
CA LEU A 20 36.36 28.54 25.34
C LEU A 20 35.71 29.64 26.21
N GLN A 21 36.06 30.89 25.91
CA GLN A 21 35.53 32.09 26.56
C GLN A 21 34.09 32.33 26.12
N LEU A 22 33.19 32.52 27.09
CA LEU A 22 31.87 33.12 26.88
C LEU A 22 31.94 34.56 27.42
N GLN A 23 31.70 35.53 26.55
CA GLN A 23 31.40 36.92 26.95
C GLN A 23 29.88 37.07 27.11
N PRO A 24 29.42 37.97 28.01
CA PRO A 24 28.00 38.18 28.25
C PRO A 24 27.44 39.22 27.27
N GLU A 25 26.26 38.97 26.71
CA GLU A 25 25.49 40.01 26.02
C GLU A 25 24.10 40.15 26.64
N ASN A 26 23.71 41.43 26.70
CA ASN A 26 22.67 42.04 27.51
C ASN A 26 21.24 41.57 27.16
N GLU A 27 20.41 41.61 28.20
CA GLU A 27 18.95 41.54 28.13
C GLU A 27 18.38 42.87 27.62
N GLU A 28 17.66 42.85 26.50
CA GLU A 28 16.66 43.85 26.13
C GLU A 28 15.39 43.12 25.68
N GLU A 29 14.32 43.26 26.47
CA GLU A 29 12.97 42.74 26.19
C GLU A 29 12.25 43.71 25.24
N GLU A 30 11.95 43.29 24.02
CA GLU A 30 10.99 43.97 23.14
C GLU A 30 9.68 43.15 23.10
N GLU A 31 8.63 43.70 23.72
CA GLU A 31 7.25 43.24 23.60
C GLU A 31 6.71 43.63 22.21
N ASP A 32 6.65 42.67 21.28
CA ASP A 32 6.01 42.85 19.97
C ASP A 32 4.55 42.36 20.06
N ASP A 33 3.65 43.33 20.14
CA ASP A 33 2.19 43.19 20.25
C ASP A 33 1.61 42.70 18.90
N MET A 34 1.49 41.38 18.72
CA MET A 34 0.87 40.80 17.53
C MET A 34 -0.66 40.91 17.60
N GLU A 35 -1.22 41.95 16.98
CA GLU A 35 -2.65 42.05 16.69
C GLU A 35 -3.09 40.90 15.76
N THR A 36 -3.92 39.98 16.26
CA THR A 36 -4.59 38.97 15.43
C THR A 36 -5.80 39.60 14.75
N GLU A 37 -5.65 40.06 13.50
CA GLU A 37 -6.80 40.36 12.65
C GLU A 37 -7.50 39.04 12.26
N ASP A 38 -8.57 38.71 12.97
CA ASP A 38 -9.58 37.73 12.54
C ASP A 38 -10.28 38.24 11.27
N ARG A 39 -9.72 37.92 10.10
CA ARG A 39 -10.42 38.06 8.82
C ARG A 39 -11.21 36.81 8.50
N ASP A 40 -12.46 36.79 8.97
CA ASP A 40 -13.48 35.88 8.48
C ASP A 40 -13.86 36.23 7.03
N GLY A 41 -13.68 35.26 6.13
CA GLY A 41 -14.47 35.11 4.91
C GLY A 41 -13.84 35.58 3.61
N GLU A 42 -13.16 34.67 2.89
CA GLU A 42 -13.24 34.53 1.43
C GLU A 42 -12.68 33.14 1.05
N ASP A 43 -13.34 32.44 0.13
CA ASP A 43 -12.93 31.12 -0.38
C ASP A 43 -11.43 31.12 -0.67
N ALA A 44 -10.66 30.35 0.11
CA ALA A 44 -9.27 30.08 -0.23
C ALA A 44 -9.25 29.33 -1.57
N GLU A 45 -9.06 30.06 -2.66
CA GLU A 45 -8.84 29.51 -3.99
C GLU A 45 -7.75 28.46 -3.86
N LYS A 46 -8.13 27.17 -3.97
CA LYS A 46 -7.17 26.09 -3.98
C LYS A 46 -6.13 26.42 -5.07
N PRO A 47 -4.82 26.45 -4.75
CA PRO A 47 -3.82 26.74 -5.76
C PRO A 47 -3.96 25.70 -6.88
N SER A 48 -4.45 26.15 -8.04
CA SER A 48 -4.94 25.30 -9.13
C SER A 48 -3.84 24.59 -9.92
N ILE A 49 -2.57 24.83 -9.58
CA ILE A 49 -1.41 24.19 -10.22
C ILE A 49 -0.44 23.71 -9.13
N ILE A 50 -0.52 22.43 -8.82
CA ILE A 50 0.52 21.71 -8.09
C ILE A 50 1.56 21.28 -9.14
N ASN A 51 2.74 21.93 -9.15
CA ASN A 51 3.85 21.62 -10.08
C ASN A 51 4.76 20.48 -9.55
N PHE A 52 4.25 19.66 -8.64
CA PHE A 52 4.99 18.53 -8.10
C PHE A 52 4.81 17.30 -9.00
N ASP A 53 5.92 16.64 -9.33
CA ASP A 53 5.87 15.38 -10.08
C ASP A 53 5.41 14.24 -9.16
N THR A 54 4.14 13.84 -9.35
CA THR A 54 3.49 12.76 -8.59
C THR A 54 4.11 11.38 -8.82
N SER A 55 4.99 11.22 -9.83
CA SER A 55 5.71 9.96 -10.05
C SER A 55 6.91 9.77 -9.12
N LEU A 56 7.45 10.85 -8.52
CA LEU A 56 8.64 10.79 -7.68
C LEU A 56 8.44 9.95 -6.40
N PRO A 57 7.36 10.10 -5.61
CA PRO A 57 7.16 9.27 -4.42
C PRO A 57 7.06 7.77 -4.76
N THR A 58 6.39 7.46 -5.87
CA THR A 58 6.19 6.07 -6.35
C THR A 58 7.50 5.42 -6.80
N SER A 59 8.49 6.21 -7.25
CA SER A 59 9.81 5.71 -7.62
C SER A 59 10.63 5.22 -6.41
N HIS A 60 10.30 5.67 -5.19
CA HIS A 60 11.08 5.42 -3.97
C HIS A 60 12.58 5.77 -4.13
N ALA A 61 12.90 6.90 -4.78
CA ALA A 61 14.28 7.33 -5.07
C ALA A 61 15.16 7.51 -3.82
N TYR A 62 14.56 7.73 -2.64
CA TYR A 62 15.27 7.81 -1.36
C TYR A 62 15.98 6.51 -0.96
N LEU A 63 15.66 5.37 -1.57
CA LEU A 63 16.36 4.10 -1.34
C LEU A 63 17.65 3.97 -2.15
N GLY A 64 17.92 4.90 -3.07
CA GLY A 64 19.03 4.82 -4.03
C GLY A 64 18.54 4.58 -5.45
N SER A 65 19.37 4.97 -6.42
CA SER A 65 19.07 4.93 -7.85
C SER A 65 19.60 3.67 -8.56
N ASP A 66 20.43 2.88 -7.90
CA ASP A 66 21.18 1.75 -8.44
C ASP A 66 20.74 0.41 -7.82
N MET A 67 19.43 0.17 -7.79
CA MET A 67 18.89 -1.13 -7.41
C MET A 67 18.87 -2.07 -8.62
N GLU A 68 19.22 -3.34 -8.40
CA GLU A 68 19.06 -4.39 -9.41
C GLU A 68 17.58 -4.72 -9.59
N GLU A 69 17.06 -4.53 -10.80
CA GLU A 69 15.67 -4.76 -11.14
C GLU A 69 15.44 -6.17 -11.70
N PHE A 70 14.51 -6.88 -11.07
CA PHE A 70 14.12 -8.21 -11.49
C PHE A 70 12.86 -8.17 -12.35
N HIS A 71 12.96 -8.88 -13.47
CA HIS A 71 11.87 -9.05 -14.40
C HIS A 71 11.25 -10.44 -14.21
N GLY A 72 9.98 -10.56 -14.58
CA GLY A 72 9.18 -11.78 -14.41
C GLY A 72 8.14 -11.66 -13.30
N ARG A 73 7.31 -12.69 -13.20
CA ARG A 73 6.25 -12.79 -12.19
C ARG A 73 6.19 -14.22 -11.70
N THR A 74 6.38 -14.42 -10.41
CA THR A 74 6.12 -15.71 -9.76
C THR A 74 4.67 -15.72 -9.27
N LEU A 75 3.86 -16.62 -9.83
CA LEU A 75 2.50 -16.88 -9.37
C LEU A 75 2.36 -18.37 -9.06
N HIS A 76 1.78 -18.67 -7.91
CA HIS A 76 1.47 -20.02 -7.49
C HIS A 76 0.05 -20.39 -7.91
N ASP A 77 -0.19 -21.69 -8.13
CA ASP A 77 -1.51 -22.20 -8.49
C ASP A 77 -2.54 -21.94 -7.38
N GLU A 78 -3.79 -21.72 -7.78
CA GLU A 78 -4.92 -21.57 -6.85
C GLU A 78 -5.08 -22.81 -5.97
N ASP A 79 -5.40 -22.62 -4.69
CA ASP A 79 -5.52 -23.68 -3.68
C ASP A 79 -4.24 -24.50 -3.41
N SER A 80 -3.11 -24.15 -4.05
CA SER A 80 -1.83 -24.79 -3.78
C SER A 80 -1.30 -24.41 -2.39
N VAL A 81 -0.56 -25.34 -1.79
CA VAL A 81 0.06 -25.14 -0.48
C VAL A 81 1.54 -24.83 -0.67
N GLN A 82 1.96 -23.66 -0.20
CA GLN A 82 3.32 -23.16 -0.31
C GLN A 82 3.94 -23.03 1.08
N ASN A 83 5.26 -23.23 1.17
CA ASN A 83 6.03 -22.92 2.38
C ASN A 83 6.86 -21.67 2.07
N LEU A 84 6.50 -20.54 2.69
CA LEU A 84 7.12 -19.25 2.42
C LEU A 84 7.79 -18.71 3.69
N PRO A 85 8.98 -18.12 3.57
CA PRO A 85 9.58 -17.43 4.69
C PRO A 85 8.78 -16.17 5.00
N VAL A 86 8.56 -15.89 6.27
CA VAL A 86 7.76 -14.78 6.77
C VAL A 86 8.69 -13.64 7.15
N LEU A 87 8.39 -12.45 6.63
CA LEU A 87 9.12 -11.25 7.03
C LEU A 87 8.91 -10.98 8.53
N PRO A 88 9.98 -10.97 9.33
CA PRO A 88 9.84 -10.81 10.77
C PRO A 88 9.67 -9.31 11.11
N HIS A 89 8.91 -8.99 12.16
CA HIS A 89 8.77 -7.64 12.73
C HIS A 89 8.15 -6.57 11.82
N ILE A 90 7.25 -6.96 10.92
CA ILE A 90 6.44 -6.00 10.18
C ILE A 90 4.99 -5.99 10.70
N ALA A 91 4.53 -4.83 11.14
CA ALA A 91 3.17 -4.59 11.60
C ALA A 91 2.38 -3.83 10.53
N LEU A 92 2.18 -4.46 9.37
CA LEU A 92 1.35 -3.91 8.30
C LEU A 92 0.54 -5.00 7.59
N ILE A 93 -0.52 -4.57 6.91
CA ILE A 93 -1.31 -5.41 6.03
C ILE A 93 -0.96 -5.03 4.60
N LEU A 94 -0.36 -5.97 3.86
CA LEU A 94 -0.02 -5.79 2.46
C LEU A 94 -1.19 -6.22 1.57
N ILE A 95 -1.57 -5.38 0.61
CA ILE A 95 -2.62 -5.67 -0.37
C ILE A 95 -1.97 -6.07 -1.71
N PRO A 96 -2.56 -7.01 -2.48
CA PRO A 96 -2.10 -7.29 -3.84
C PRO A 96 -2.00 -6.02 -4.70
N GLY A 97 -0.86 -5.85 -5.39
CA GLY A 97 -0.52 -4.67 -6.17
C GLY A 97 0.17 -3.56 -5.37
N GLN A 98 0.11 -3.56 -4.05
CA GLN A 98 0.77 -2.53 -3.23
C GLN A 98 2.30 -2.72 -3.23
N THR A 99 3.03 -1.63 -3.42
CA THR A 99 4.49 -1.59 -3.28
C THR A 99 4.88 -1.51 -1.81
N LEU A 100 5.85 -2.33 -1.42
CA LEU A 100 6.43 -2.41 -0.08
C LEU A 100 7.94 -2.15 -0.15
N PRO A 101 8.40 -0.92 0.14
CA PRO A 101 9.82 -0.61 0.33
C PRO A 101 10.31 -1.10 1.69
N LEU A 102 11.48 -1.74 1.77
CA LEU A 102 12.08 -2.19 3.04
C LEU A 102 13.58 -1.94 3.05
N GLN A 103 14.11 -1.61 4.23
CA GLN A 103 15.53 -1.57 4.53
C GLN A 103 15.79 -2.47 5.75
N LEU A 104 16.71 -3.41 5.59
CA LEU A 104 16.97 -4.48 6.53
C LEU A 104 18.40 -4.39 7.03
N PHE A 105 18.57 -4.54 8.33
CA PHE A 105 19.86 -4.38 9.03
C PHE A 105 20.27 -5.64 9.78
N ARG A 106 19.33 -6.56 10.05
CA ARG A 106 19.65 -7.75 10.85
C ARG A 106 20.26 -8.83 9.97
N PRO A 107 21.38 -9.46 10.40
CA PRO A 107 22.06 -10.48 9.60
C PRO A 107 21.16 -11.64 9.17
N GLN A 108 20.22 -12.05 10.03
CA GLN A 108 19.24 -13.11 9.72
C GLN A 108 18.32 -12.71 8.56
N GLU A 109 17.86 -11.46 8.53
CA GLU A 109 17.02 -10.94 7.44
C GLU A 109 17.83 -10.79 6.17
N VAL A 110 19.01 -10.16 6.26
CA VAL A 110 19.92 -10.00 5.12
C VAL A 110 20.23 -11.36 4.47
N SER A 111 20.54 -12.38 5.27
CA SER A 111 20.76 -13.74 4.77
C SER A 111 19.51 -14.37 4.13
N MET A 112 18.34 -14.23 4.75
CA MET A 112 17.06 -14.69 4.19
C MET A 112 16.80 -14.07 2.82
N PHE A 113 16.95 -12.75 2.69
CA PHE A 113 16.67 -12.04 1.44
C PHE A 113 17.69 -12.35 0.35
N ARG A 114 18.97 -12.48 0.69
CA ARG A 114 20.01 -12.95 -0.25
C ARG A 114 19.66 -14.32 -0.84
N ASN A 115 19.14 -15.23 -0.01
CA ASN A 115 18.67 -16.54 -0.46
C ASN A 115 17.42 -16.44 -1.34
N LEU A 116 16.46 -15.59 -0.98
CA LEU A 116 15.25 -15.36 -1.78
C LEU A 116 15.55 -14.83 -3.18
N ILE A 117 16.54 -13.93 -3.31
CA ILE A 117 16.97 -13.41 -4.62
C ILE A 117 17.45 -14.53 -5.54
N SER A 118 18.08 -15.57 -5.00
CA SER A 118 18.56 -16.73 -5.76
C SER A 118 17.46 -17.76 -6.07
N GLN A 119 16.25 -17.57 -5.55
CA GLN A 119 15.11 -18.50 -5.66
C GLN A 119 13.94 -17.86 -6.40
N ASP A 120 12.75 -17.84 -5.78
CA ASP A 120 11.48 -17.37 -6.33
C ASP A 120 11.17 -15.91 -5.99
N ARG A 121 12.07 -15.26 -5.22
CA ARG A 121 11.98 -13.87 -4.76
C ARG A 121 10.71 -13.55 -3.97
N THR A 122 10.06 -14.58 -3.43
CA THR A 122 8.73 -14.45 -2.84
C THR A 122 8.75 -14.73 -1.35
N PHE A 123 8.16 -13.85 -0.55
CA PHE A 123 8.03 -14.02 0.90
C PHE A 123 6.61 -13.72 1.36
N ALA A 124 6.28 -14.15 2.58
CA ALA A 124 4.96 -13.98 3.16
C ALA A 124 4.90 -12.75 4.08
N VAL A 125 3.90 -11.89 3.87
CA VAL A 125 3.53 -10.80 4.79
C VAL A 125 2.22 -11.19 5.46
N LEU A 126 2.28 -11.36 6.79
CA LEU A 126 1.14 -11.77 7.60
C LEU A 126 0.28 -10.55 7.99
N ALA A 127 -1.03 -10.69 7.85
CA ALA A 127 -2.00 -9.71 8.33
C ALA A 127 -2.26 -9.97 9.82
N HIS A 128 -1.50 -9.31 10.68
CA HIS A 128 -1.73 -9.38 12.12
C HIS A 128 -2.96 -8.55 12.48
N SER A 129 -3.79 -9.08 13.38
CA SER A 129 -4.85 -8.31 14.03
C SER A 129 -4.54 -8.22 15.51
N SER A 130 -4.67 -7.04 16.09
CA SER A 130 -4.57 -6.88 17.54
C SER A 130 -5.95 -7.11 18.15
N ASP A 131 -6.01 -7.85 19.25
CA ASP A 131 -7.20 -7.83 20.11
C ASP A 131 -7.26 -6.48 20.87
N ALA A 132 -8.44 -6.10 21.36
CA ALA A 132 -8.65 -4.95 22.22
C ALA A 132 -7.89 -5.04 23.56
N SER A 133 -7.41 -6.25 23.91
CA SER A 133 -6.57 -6.54 25.06
C SER A 133 -5.06 -6.40 24.79
N GLY A 134 -4.65 -6.08 23.56
CA GLY A 134 -3.23 -5.96 23.15
C GLY A 134 -2.51 -7.30 22.97
N ALA A 135 -3.23 -8.43 23.07
CA ALA A 135 -2.69 -9.75 22.77
C ALA A 135 -2.58 -9.95 21.25
N GLU A 136 -1.44 -10.47 20.81
CA GLU A 136 -1.16 -10.76 19.40
C GLU A 136 -2.01 -11.96 18.94
N ILE A 137 -3.03 -11.71 18.11
CA ILE A 137 -3.83 -12.78 17.51
C ILE A 137 -2.99 -13.43 16.41
N LYS A 138 -2.98 -14.77 16.39
CA LYS A 138 -2.33 -15.53 15.31
C LYS A 138 -2.88 -15.08 13.96
N ALA A 139 -1.99 -14.61 13.08
CA ALA A 139 -2.38 -14.18 11.74
C ALA A 139 -2.96 -15.36 10.94
N GLU A 140 -4.23 -15.25 10.54
CA GLU A 140 -4.91 -16.27 9.73
C GLU A 140 -4.72 -16.06 8.22
N PHE A 141 -4.41 -14.83 7.81
CA PHE A 141 -4.33 -14.42 6.42
C PHE A 141 -3.06 -13.61 6.18
N GLY A 142 -2.71 -13.47 4.90
CA GLY A 142 -1.64 -12.61 4.47
C GLY A 142 -1.57 -12.51 2.95
N THR A 143 -0.52 -11.84 2.50
CA THR A 143 -0.27 -11.59 1.08
C THR A 143 1.17 -11.97 0.75
N THR A 144 1.38 -12.66 -0.36
CA THR A 144 2.71 -12.92 -0.89
C THR A 144 3.29 -11.62 -1.44
N ALA A 145 4.57 -11.39 -1.18
CA ALA A 145 5.31 -10.23 -1.66
C ALA A 145 6.44 -10.72 -2.56
N GLU A 146 6.48 -10.26 -3.81
CA GLU A 146 7.56 -10.57 -4.74
C GLU A 146 8.52 -9.39 -4.82
N ILE A 147 9.81 -9.65 -4.64
CA ILE A 147 10.88 -8.65 -4.74
C ILE A 147 11.13 -8.37 -6.23
N TYR A 148 10.99 -7.09 -6.61
CA TYR A 148 11.24 -6.63 -7.97
C TYR A 148 12.45 -5.70 -8.08
N ALA A 149 12.94 -5.15 -6.96
CA ALA A 149 14.21 -4.41 -6.93
C ALA A 149 14.98 -4.75 -5.64
N PHE A 150 16.30 -4.90 -5.75
CA PHE A 150 17.18 -5.28 -4.63
C PHE A 150 18.52 -4.53 -4.70
N ARG A 151 19.05 -4.15 -3.54
CA ARG A 151 20.40 -3.60 -3.40
C ARG A 151 21.00 -4.06 -2.08
N GLU A 152 22.26 -4.48 -2.14
CA GLU A 152 23.05 -4.82 -0.97
C GLU A 152 24.15 -3.76 -0.79
N GLU A 153 24.29 -3.24 0.42
CA GLU A 153 25.26 -2.22 0.78
C GLU A 153 26.03 -2.67 2.02
N GLN A 154 27.34 -2.45 2.02
CA GLN A 154 28.17 -2.65 3.20
C GLN A 154 28.74 -1.30 3.62
N GLU A 155 28.20 -0.75 4.70
CA GLU A 155 28.60 0.56 5.21
C GLU A 155 29.10 0.41 6.65
N TYR A 156 30.29 0.94 6.94
CA TYR A 156 30.90 0.85 8.28
C TYR A 156 31.02 -0.58 8.84
N GLY A 157 31.13 -1.59 7.97
CA GLY A 157 31.19 -3.00 8.34
C GLY A 157 29.83 -3.65 8.65
N ILE A 158 28.73 -2.92 8.46
CA ILE A 158 27.36 -3.43 8.61
C ILE A 158 26.80 -3.72 7.23
N GLU A 159 26.37 -4.97 7.01
CA GLU A 159 25.63 -5.35 5.81
C GLU A 159 24.18 -4.90 5.93
N THR A 160 23.71 -4.16 4.93
CA THR A 160 22.33 -3.70 4.83
C THR A 160 21.76 -4.08 3.47
N VAL A 161 20.47 -4.39 3.46
CA VAL A 161 19.74 -4.76 2.24
C VAL A 161 18.55 -3.83 2.08
N LYS A 162 18.43 -3.22 0.90
CA LYS A 162 17.28 -2.41 0.49
C LYS A 162 16.52 -3.17 -0.58
N ILE A 163 15.20 -3.27 -0.42
CA ILE A 163 14.34 -3.94 -1.39
C ILE A 163 13.08 -3.14 -1.70
N LYS A 164 12.56 -3.36 -2.90
CA LYS A 164 11.19 -3.02 -3.26
C LYS A 164 10.47 -4.31 -3.62
N ALA A 165 9.39 -4.58 -2.91
CA ALA A 165 8.53 -5.73 -3.16
C ALA A 165 7.13 -5.27 -3.57
N ILE A 166 6.37 -6.14 -4.23
CA ILE A 166 4.98 -5.88 -4.59
C ILE A 166 4.09 -7.03 -4.10
N GLY A 167 2.94 -6.71 -3.52
CA GLY A 167 1.94 -7.71 -3.16
C GLY A 167 1.43 -8.46 -4.38
N ARG A 168 1.32 -9.79 -4.32
CA ARG A 168 0.87 -10.63 -5.44
C ARG A 168 -0.42 -11.39 -5.16
N GLN A 169 -0.39 -12.38 -4.28
CA GLN A 169 -1.50 -13.30 -4.05
C GLN A 169 -1.90 -13.33 -2.58
N ARG A 170 -3.20 -13.42 -2.32
CA ARG A 170 -3.73 -13.63 -0.97
C ARG A 170 -3.56 -15.08 -0.57
N PHE A 171 -3.31 -15.33 0.71
CA PHE A 171 -3.23 -16.67 1.24
C PHE A 171 -3.92 -16.80 2.60
N ARG A 172 -4.25 -18.05 2.97
CA ARG A 172 -4.64 -18.45 4.32
C ARG A 172 -3.49 -19.21 4.97
N VAL A 173 -3.18 -18.88 6.22
CA VAL A 173 -2.15 -19.54 7.01
C VAL A 173 -2.71 -20.85 7.59
N HIS A 174 -1.99 -21.95 7.37
CA HIS A 174 -2.26 -23.23 8.03
C HIS A 174 -1.38 -23.42 9.26
N GLU A 175 -0.10 -23.10 9.13
CA GLU A 175 0.88 -23.34 10.19
C GLU A 175 2.04 -22.34 10.08
N ILE A 176 2.58 -21.90 11.21
CA ILE A 176 3.80 -21.09 11.28
C ILE A 176 4.79 -21.84 12.17
N ARG A 177 6.02 -22.00 11.68
CA ARG A 177 7.13 -22.64 12.40
C ARG A 177 8.33 -21.70 12.42
N THR A 178 9.02 -21.60 13.55
CA THR A 178 10.28 -20.86 13.64
C THR A 178 11.43 -21.82 13.37
N GLN A 179 12.31 -21.46 12.44
CA GLN A 179 13.54 -22.18 12.13
C GLN A 179 14.63 -21.87 13.16
N ALA A 180 15.71 -22.67 13.15
CA ALA A 180 16.83 -22.50 14.08
C ALA A 180 17.60 -21.18 13.90
N ASP A 181 17.48 -20.56 12.72
CA ASP A 181 18.02 -19.25 12.39
C ASP A 181 17.14 -18.08 12.89
N GLY A 182 16.01 -18.37 13.54
CA GLY A 182 15.07 -17.37 14.04
C GLY A 182 14.06 -16.88 12.99
N ILE A 183 14.18 -17.30 11.73
CA ILE A 183 13.23 -16.95 10.67
C ILE A 183 11.98 -17.81 10.79
N ARG A 184 10.81 -17.18 10.63
CA ARG A 184 9.53 -17.90 10.60
C ARG A 184 9.24 -18.41 9.19
N GLN A 185 8.78 -19.64 9.08
CA GLN A 185 8.27 -20.26 7.86
C GLN A 185 6.77 -20.48 8.01
N ALA A 186 5.99 -20.03 7.04
CA ALA A 186 4.55 -20.23 7.01
C ALA A 186 4.17 -21.24 5.94
N LYS A 187 3.42 -22.26 6.34
CA LYS A 187 2.66 -23.13 5.42
C LYS A 187 1.36 -22.43 5.10
N VAL A 188 1.21 -21.99 3.87
CA VAL A 188 0.10 -21.15 3.42
C VAL A 188 -0.64 -21.81 2.25
N GLN A 189 -1.94 -21.58 2.15
CA GLN A 189 -2.75 -21.96 1.01
C GLN A 189 -3.11 -20.72 0.20
N ILE A 190 -2.79 -20.73 -1.08
CA ILE A 190 -3.08 -19.63 -2.01
C ILE A 190 -4.59 -19.55 -2.23
N LEU A 191 -5.16 -18.36 -2.03
CA LEU A 191 -6.60 -18.13 -2.19
C LEU A 191 -6.91 -17.73 -3.63
N PRO A 192 -7.95 -18.34 -4.25
CA PRO A 192 -8.37 -18.00 -5.61
C PRO A 192 -9.01 -16.62 -5.68
N GLU A 193 -8.80 -15.93 -6.81
CA GLU A 193 -9.45 -14.65 -7.09
C GLU A 193 -10.77 -14.88 -7.82
N ARG A 194 -11.89 -14.75 -7.10
CA ARG A 194 -13.22 -15.08 -7.62
C ARG A 194 -13.74 -13.99 -8.56
N ILE A 195 -13.61 -14.22 -9.86
CA ILE A 195 -14.24 -13.37 -10.89
C ILE A 195 -15.67 -13.86 -11.14
N LEU A 196 -16.64 -13.08 -10.68
CA LEU A 196 -18.05 -13.37 -10.91
C LEU A 196 -18.53 -12.75 -12.23
N PRO A 197 -19.33 -13.47 -13.05
CA PRO A 197 -19.95 -12.91 -14.24
C PRO A 197 -21.03 -11.88 -13.87
N ASP A 198 -21.48 -11.09 -14.86
CA ASP A 198 -22.61 -10.17 -14.67
C ASP A 198 -23.82 -10.97 -14.13
N PRO A 199 -24.46 -10.54 -13.02
CA PRO A 199 -25.57 -11.28 -12.40
C PRO A 199 -26.75 -11.49 -13.36
N LEU A 200 -26.88 -10.65 -14.39
CA LEU A 200 -27.94 -10.75 -15.40
C LEU A 200 -27.46 -11.47 -16.67
N CYS A 201 -26.22 -11.94 -16.73
CA CYS A 201 -25.63 -12.62 -17.89
C CYS A 201 -26.46 -13.85 -18.30
N ALA A 202 -26.94 -14.64 -17.35
CA ALA A 202 -27.77 -15.82 -17.62
C ALA A 202 -29.08 -15.47 -18.35
N LEU A 203 -29.64 -14.28 -18.13
CA LEU A 203 -30.89 -13.83 -18.74
C LEU A 203 -30.68 -13.23 -20.13
N GLN A 204 -29.46 -12.76 -20.44
CA GLN A 204 -29.13 -12.20 -21.75
C GLN A 204 -29.21 -13.24 -22.89
N PHE A 205 -29.12 -14.53 -22.56
CA PHE A 205 -29.22 -15.63 -23.53
C PHE A 205 -30.65 -16.07 -23.83
N LEU A 206 -31.67 -15.44 -23.23
CA LEU A 206 -33.05 -15.74 -23.57
C LEU A 206 -33.34 -15.31 -25.02
N PRO A 207 -33.92 -16.18 -25.87
CA PRO A 207 -34.09 -15.92 -27.30
C PRO A 207 -34.96 -14.70 -27.60
N ARG A 208 -35.79 -14.26 -26.64
CA ARG A 208 -36.63 -13.05 -26.75
C ARG A 208 -35.85 -11.73 -26.61
N LEU A 209 -34.65 -11.75 -26.02
CA LEU A 209 -33.80 -10.58 -25.85
C LEU A 209 -32.83 -10.34 -27.03
N HIS A 210 -32.61 -11.36 -27.86
CA HIS A 210 -31.77 -11.28 -29.07
C HIS A 210 -32.34 -10.34 -30.16
N ILE A 211 -33.61 -9.94 -30.07
CA ILE A 211 -34.26 -9.05 -31.05
C ILE A 211 -33.82 -7.59 -30.86
N HIS A 212 -33.36 -7.21 -29.65
CA HIS A 212 -32.89 -5.85 -29.35
C HIS A 212 -31.36 -5.70 -29.39
N THR A 213 -30.63 -6.72 -29.81
CA THR A 213 -29.25 -6.55 -30.26
C THR A 213 -29.30 -5.99 -31.68
N PRO A 214 -28.96 -4.71 -31.92
CA PRO A 214 -28.53 -4.36 -33.26
C PRO A 214 -27.32 -5.26 -33.51
N GLN A 215 -27.43 -6.13 -34.51
CA GLN A 215 -26.24 -6.75 -35.07
C GLN A 215 -25.36 -5.59 -35.50
N THR A 216 -24.30 -5.33 -34.75
CA THR A 216 -23.20 -4.50 -35.21
C THR A 216 -22.66 -5.26 -36.41
N LYS A 217 -23.16 -4.94 -37.60
CA LYS A 217 -22.41 -5.16 -38.84
C LYS A 217 -21.02 -4.61 -38.54
N GLN A 218 -19.99 -5.39 -38.85
CA GLN A 218 -18.59 -4.98 -38.73
C GLN A 218 -18.35 -3.68 -39.51
N SER A 219 -18.73 -2.54 -38.94
CA SER A 219 -18.29 -1.23 -39.36
C SER A 219 -16.95 -1.02 -38.66
N GLN A 220 -15.94 -0.67 -39.45
CA GLN A 220 -14.56 -0.47 -39.02
C GLN A 220 -14.38 0.76 -38.09
N THR A 221 -15.46 1.28 -37.50
CA THR A 221 -15.46 2.39 -36.56
C THR A 221 -16.21 1.98 -35.29
N PRO A 222 -15.58 2.07 -34.11
CA PRO A 222 -16.27 1.82 -32.85
C PRO A 222 -17.40 2.84 -32.68
N PRO A 223 -18.61 2.43 -32.25
CA PRO A 223 -19.68 3.37 -31.96
C PRO A 223 -19.22 4.33 -30.84
N PRO A 224 -19.70 5.58 -30.83
CA PRO A 224 -19.41 6.52 -29.74
C PRO A 224 -19.72 5.88 -28.39
N GLN A 225 -18.82 6.07 -27.41
CA GLN A 225 -18.88 5.46 -26.07
C GLN A 225 -20.26 5.61 -25.41
N ASP A 226 -20.90 6.77 -25.62
CA ASP A 226 -22.24 7.08 -25.10
C ASP A 226 -23.34 6.15 -25.61
N ARG A 227 -23.31 5.79 -26.90
CA ARG A 227 -24.32 4.88 -27.49
C ARG A 227 -24.18 3.46 -26.95
N CYS A 228 -22.96 3.00 -26.73
CA CYS A 228 -22.69 1.67 -26.15
C CYS A 228 -23.17 1.60 -24.69
N SER A 229 -22.94 2.67 -23.91
CA SER A 229 -23.42 2.80 -22.53
C SER A 229 -24.95 2.82 -22.43
N GLN A 230 -25.62 3.56 -23.31
CA GLN A 230 -27.09 3.64 -23.36
C GLN A 230 -27.73 2.26 -23.63
N ILE A 231 -27.21 1.53 -24.62
CA ILE A 231 -27.70 0.19 -24.99
C ILE A 231 -27.44 -0.80 -23.86
N TYR A 232 -26.26 -0.74 -23.23
CA TYR A 232 -25.92 -1.56 -22.07
C TYR A 232 -26.92 -1.32 -20.93
N ARG A 233 -27.21 -0.06 -20.61
CA ARG A 233 -28.15 0.33 -19.55
C ARG A 233 -29.58 -0.15 -19.84
N GLN A 234 -30.09 0.04 -21.06
CA GLN A 234 -31.43 -0.40 -21.44
C GLN A 234 -31.60 -1.91 -21.34
N LYS A 235 -30.60 -2.68 -21.83
CA LYS A 235 -30.61 -4.14 -21.71
C LYS A 235 -30.62 -4.59 -20.26
N LYS A 236 -29.85 -3.93 -19.40
CA LYS A 236 -29.78 -4.27 -17.97
C LYS A 236 -31.10 -4.01 -17.26
N ILE A 237 -31.76 -2.89 -17.56
CA ILE A 237 -33.10 -2.56 -17.04
C ILE A 237 -34.12 -3.62 -17.46
N HIS A 238 -34.10 -4.03 -18.74
CA HIS A 238 -35.02 -5.05 -19.23
C HIS A 238 -34.73 -6.44 -18.64
N CYS A 239 -33.47 -6.82 -18.45
CA CYS A 239 -33.17 -8.12 -17.82
C CYS A 239 -33.58 -8.11 -16.35
N ALA A 240 -33.38 -6.99 -15.64
CA ALA A 240 -33.80 -6.86 -14.24
C ALA A 240 -35.32 -6.92 -14.07
N SER A 241 -36.12 -6.43 -15.04
CA SER A 241 -37.59 -6.56 -14.95
C SER A 241 -38.10 -8.01 -15.07
N MET A 242 -37.24 -8.95 -15.47
CA MET A 242 -37.53 -10.39 -15.47
C MET A 242 -37.11 -11.08 -14.16
N THR A 243 -36.64 -10.32 -13.17
CA THR A 243 -36.20 -10.81 -11.86
C THR A 243 -37.05 -10.18 -10.75
N THR A 244 -36.85 -10.66 -9.52
CA THR A 244 -37.53 -10.13 -8.32
C THR A 244 -37.05 -8.73 -7.93
N TRP A 245 -35.83 -8.34 -8.32
CA TRP A 245 -35.20 -7.10 -7.86
C TRP A 245 -35.23 -6.00 -8.93
N PRO A 246 -35.42 -4.73 -8.53
CA PRO A 246 -35.39 -3.62 -9.47
C PRO A 246 -33.97 -3.38 -10.04
N PRO A 247 -33.84 -2.73 -11.22
CA PRO A 247 -32.56 -2.53 -11.90
C PRO A 247 -31.47 -1.84 -11.06
N TRP A 248 -31.86 -0.95 -10.14
CA TRP A 248 -30.90 -0.22 -9.30
C TRP A 248 -30.17 -1.14 -8.32
N VAL A 249 -30.78 -2.26 -7.89
CA VAL A 249 -30.12 -3.25 -7.01
C VAL A 249 -28.96 -3.89 -7.75
N TYR A 250 -29.16 -4.32 -8.99
CA TYR A 250 -28.10 -4.87 -9.83
C TYR A 250 -26.98 -3.86 -10.14
N ALA A 251 -27.30 -2.57 -10.19
CA ALA A 251 -26.31 -1.52 -10.37
C ALA A 251 -25.38 -1.36 -9.14
N LEU A 252 -25.81 -1.78 -7.93
CA LEU A 252 -24.96 -1.78 -6.73
C LEU A 252 -23.89 -2.87 -6.74
N TYR A 253 -24.07 -3.92 -7.54
CA TYR A 253 -23.11 -5.04 -7.67
C TYR A 253 -22.40 -5.03 -9.03
N ASP A 254 -22.66 -4.02 -9.86
CA ASP A 254 -22.07 -3.89 -11.17
C ASP A 254 -20.67 -3.29 -11.08
N SER A 255 -19.66 -4.07 -11.49
CA SER A 255 -18.26 -3.65 -11.44
C SER A 255 -18.00 -2.33 -12.18
N LYS A 256 -18.58 -2.15 -13.37
CA LYS A 256 -18.41 -0.93 -14.18
C LYS A 256 -19.00 0.30 -13.49
N THR A 257 -20.22 0.17 -12.96
CA THR A 257 -20.90 1.26 -12.23
C THR A 257 -20.15 1.62 -10.95
N LEU A 258 -19.71 0.62 -10.18
CA LEU A 258 -18.92 0.84 -8.96
C LEU A 258 -17.58 1.51 -9.27
N MET A 259 -16.86 1.04 -10.29
CA MET A 259 -15.61 1.66 -10.73
C MET A 259 -15.82 3.11 -11.14
N SER A 260 -16.85 3.42 -11.92
CA SER A 260 -17.14 4.80 -12.32
C SER A 260 -17.41 5.71 -11.11
N ARG A 261 -18.11 5.22 -10.08
CA ARG A 261 -18.33 5.97 -8.84
C ARG A 261 -17.03 6.21 -8.07
N VAL A 262 -16.17 5.19 -7.98
CA VAL A 262 -14.87 5.31 -7.34
C VAL A 262 -13.98 6.29 -8.11
N LYS A 263 -13.92 6.19 -9.44
CA LYS A 263 -13.18 7.14 -10.28
C LYS A 263 -13.64 8.58 -10.05
N LYS A 264 -14.96 8.81 -9.96
CA LYS A 264 -15.50 10.14 -9.66
C LYS A 264 -14.99 10.68 -8.33
N GLN A 265 -14.95 9.84 -7.28
CA GLN A 265 -14.42 10.23 -5.97
C GLN A 265 -12.90 10.47 -6.00
N LEU A 266 -12.14 9.69 -6.78
CA LEU A 266 -10.70 9.92 -6.92
C LEU A 266 -10.39 11.22 -7.67
N HIS A 267 -11.17 11.54 -8.70
CA HIS A 267 -11.09 12.82 -9.42
C HIS A 267 -11.45 14.02 -8.53
N GLU A 268 -12.26 13.83 -7.50
CA GLU A 268 -12.52 14.87 -6.49
C GLU A 268 -11.30 15.15 -5.59
N TRP A 269 -10.37 14.19 -5.49
CA TRP A 269 -9.14 14.31 -4.67
C TRP A 269 -7.93 14.75 -5.49
N ASP A 270 -7.82 14.30 -6.73
CA ASP A 270 -6.74 14.65 -7.65
C ASP A 270 -7.32 14.97 -9.04
N GLU A 271 -7.45 16.28 -9.33
CA GLU A 271 -7.96 16.76 -10.61
C GLU A 271 -7.00 16.45 -11.79
N ASN A 272 -5.72 16.16 -11.50
CA ASN A 272 -4.71 15.81 -12.50
C ASN A 272 -4.63 14.31 -12.79
N LEU A 273 -5.46 13.50 -12.12
CA LEU A 273 -5.47 12.06 -12.28
C LEU A 273 -5.91 11.67 -13.70
N LYS A 274 -4.99 11.13 -14.49
CA LYS A 274 -5.31 10.68 -15.85
C LYS A 274 -6.13 9.39 -15.80
N ASP A 275 -7.21 9.31 -16.56
CA ASP A 275 -8.03 8.08 -16.64
C ASP A 275 -7.24 6.84 -17.11
N GLU A 276 -6.11 7.04 -17.80
CA GLU A 276 -5.20 5.99 -18.27
C GLU A 276 -4.33 5.38 -17.16
N SER A 277 -4.09 6.10 -16.05
CA SER A 277 -3.33 5.55 -14.91
C SER A 277 -4.17 4.59 -14.07
N LEU A 278 -5.49 4.61 -14.25
CA LEU A 278 -6.42 3.81 -13.48
C LEU A 278 -6.69 2.45 -14.15
N PRO A 279 -6.57 1.33 -13.41
CA PRO A 279 -6.85 0.01 -13.95
C PRO A 279 -8.28 -0.12 -14.51
N THR A 280 -8.40 -0.70 -15.70
CA THR A 280 -9.69 -0.98 -16.37
C THR A 280 -10.34 -2.26 -15.84
N ASN A 281 -9.54 -3.19 -15.29
CA ASN A 281 -10.03 -4.45 -14.75
C ASN A 281 -10.53 -4.24 -13.30
N PRO A 282 -11.74 -4.69 -12.93
CA PRO A 282 -12.22 -4.62 -11.55
C PRO A 282 -11.31 -5.34 -10.55
N THR A 283 -10.65 -6.43 -10.93
CA THR A 283 -9.68 -7.10 -10.06
C THR A 283 -8.45 -6.20 -9.81
N GLY A 284 -8.11 -5.36 -10.77
CA GLY A 284 -7.08 -4.32 -10.63
C GLY A 284 -7.54 -3.12 -9.79
N THR A 285 -8.78 -3.04 -9.32
CA THR A 285 -9.22 -1.93 -8.45
C THR A 285 -8.87 -2.15 -6.98
N GLN A 286 -8.26 -3.28 -6.62
CA GLN A 286 -7.72 -3.54 -5.29
C GLN A 286 -6.69 -2.47 -4.85
N TRP A 287 -6.09 -1.73 -5.79
CA TRP A 287 -5.22 -0.58 -5.52
C TRP A 287 -5.92 0.55 -4.74
N VAL A 288 -7.25 0.70 -4.89
CA VAL A 288 -8.03 1.68 -4.14
C VAL A 288 -8.02 1.36 -2.64
N GLN A 289 -7.95 0.07 -2.27
CA GLN A 289 -7.79 -0.32 -0.86
C GLN A 289 -6.41 0.09 -0.33
N ALA A 290 -5.36 0.03 -1.14
CA ALA A 290 -4.02 0.46 -0.73
C ALA A 290 -3.94 1.96 -0.40
N HIS A 291 -4.73 2.80 -1.07
CA HIS A 291 -4.75 4.25 -0.81
C HIS A 291 -5.66 4.65 0.35
N ARG A 292 -6.57 3.76 0.78
CA ARG A 292 -7.50 4.01 1.89
C ARG A 292 -6.96 3.52 3.25
N CYS A 293 -5.79 2.88 3.26
CA CYS A 293 -5.12 2.37 4.44
C CYS A 293 -4.14 3.37 5.08
N PHE A 294 -4.12 4.62 4.61
CA PHE A 294 -3.47 5.75 5.26
C PHE A 294 -4.51 6.73 5.81
#